data_AF-A0A382XZG0-F1
#
_entry.id   AF-A0A382XZG0-F1
#
_cell.length_a   1.000
_cell.length_b   1.000
_cell.length_c   1.000
_cell.angle_alpha   90.00
_cell.angle_beta   90.00
_cell.angle_gamma   90.00
#
_symmetry.space_group_name_H-M   'P 1'
#
loop_
_entity.id
_entity.type
_entity.pdbx_description
1 polymer ?
#
loop_
_entity_poly.entity_id
_entity_poly.type
_entity_poly.pdbx_seq_one_letter_code
_entity_poly.pdbx_strand_id
1 'polypeptide(L)' 'ADMAIWPWYGALVLNRVYGAAEFLSAQSYEHLGRWTREIDSRDAVKRGRMVNRISGELHEQLRQRHDAGDFDTKTQDKI' A
#
# COMPACT_ATOMS: atom_id res chain seq x y z
N ALA A 1 5.36 0.40 -16.05
CA ALA A 1 5.51 -1.00 -15.60
C ALA A 1 5.37 -1.10 -14.07
N ASP A 2 6.02 -0.21 -13.31
CA ASP A 2 6.10 -0.29 -11.85
C ASP A 2 4.75 -0.29 -11.13
N MET A 3 3.82 0.56 -11.55
CA MET A 3 2.47 0.65 -10.96
C MET A 3 1.69 -0.67 -11.06
N ALA A 4 1.96 -1.50 -12.06
CA ALA A 4 1.30 -2.79 -12.22
C ALA A 4 1.94 -3.88 -11.33
N ILE A 5 3.24 -3.81 -11.12
CA ILE A 5 4.02 -4.82 -10.37
C ILE A 5 3.96 -4.55 -8.86
N TRP A 6 4.08 -3.28 -8.45
CA TRP A 6 4.27 -2.89 -7.06
C TRP A 6 3.14 -3.32 -6.11
N PRO A 7 1.85 -3.21 -6.47
CA PRO A 7 0.77 -3.66 -5.60
C PRO A 7 0.80 -5.16 -5.27
N TRP A 8 1.52 -5.96 -6.07
CA TRP A 8 1.71 -7.40 -5.84
C TRP A 8 3.03 -7.68 -5.13
N TYR A 9 4.16 -7.39 -5.79
CA TYR A 9 5.49 -7.76 -5.29
C TYR A 9 5.95 -6.86 -4.15
N GLY A 10 5.71 -5.55 -4.26
CA GLY A 10 6.06 -4.61 -3.20
C GLY A 10 5.22 -4.83 -1.95
N ALA A 11 3.92 -5.04 -2.11
CA ALA A 11 3.03 -5.37 -0.99
C ALA A 11 3.43 -6.69 -0.31
N LEU A 12 3.83 -7.71 -1.06
CA LEU A 12 4.33 -8.98 -0.53
C LEU A 12 5.61 -8.79 0.28
N VAL A 13 6.59 -8.06 -0.26
CA VAL A 13 7.86 -7.77 0.43
C VAL A 13 7.65 -6.97 1.71
N LEU A 14 6.67 -6.05 1.73
CA LEU A 14 6.28 -5.31 2.94
C LEU A 14 5.34 -6.10 3.87
N ASN A 15 5.10 -7.38 3.60
CA ASN A 15 4.20 -8.27 4.34
C ASN A 15 2.76 -7.74 4.49
N ARG A 16 2.29 -6.94 3.53
CA ARG A 16 0.93 -6.34 3.53
C ARG A 16 -0.13 -7.27 2.92
N VAL A 17 0.30 -8.37 2.29
CA VAL A 17 -0.57 -9.39 1.71
C VAL A 17 -0.16 -10.77 2.19
N TYR A 18 -1.15 -11.62 2.44
CA TYR A 18 -1.03 -13.05 2.78
C TYR A 18 -0.24 -13.42 4.05
N GLY A 19 0.47 -12.48 4.69
CA GLY A 19 1.37 -12.81 5.80
C GLY A 19 2.54 -13.71 5.38
N ALA A 20 2.93 -13.69 4.10
CA ALA A 20 3.82 -14.69 3.50
C ALA A 20 5.28 -14.25 3.35
N ALA A 21 5.65 -13.04 3.81
CA ALA A 21 6.98 -12.49 3.59
C ALA A 21 8.10 -13.37 4.19
N GLU A 22 7.90 -13.90 5.41
CA GLU A 22 8.85 -14.79 6.07
C GLU A 22 9.00 -16.12 5.32
N PHE A 23 7.87 -16.76 4.99
CA PHE A 23 7.84 -18.03 4.28
C PHE A 23 8.59 -17.99 2.94
N LEU A 24 8.45 -16.88 2.19
CA LEU A 24 9.12 -16.68 0.91
C LEU A 24 10.53 -16.07 1.04
N SER A 25 11.03 -15.90 2.27
CA SER A 25 12.31 -15.24 2.56
C SER A 25 12.44 -13.88 1.87
N ALA A 26 11.38 -13.07 1.91
CA ALA A 26 11.25 -11.86 1.11
C ALA A 26 12.38 -10.83 1.36
N GLN A 27 12.98 -10.85 2.54
CA GLN A 27 14.08 -9.98 2.94
C GLN A 27 15.37 -10.27 2.16
N SER A 28 15.52 -11.47 1.58
CA SER A 28 16.68 -11.85 0.75
C SER A 28 16.71 -11.15 -0.62
N TYR A 29 15.58 -10.63 -1.11
CA TYR A 29 15.52 -9.95 -2.40
C TYR A 29 15.92 -8.47 -2.29
N GLU A 30 17.21 -8.20 -2.11
CA GLU A 30 17.73 -6.87 -1.76
C GLU A 30 17.30 -5.76 -2.73
N HIS A 31 17.45 -5.97 -4.04
CA HIS A 31 17.11 -4.97 -5.05
C HIS A 31 15.60 -4.71 -5.14
N LEU A 32 14.80 -5.77 -4.98
CA LEU A 32 13.34 -5.67 -4.93
C LEU A 32 12.91 -4.93 -3.66
N GLY A 33 13.55 -5.20 -2.52
CA GLY A 33 13.31 -4.48 -1.27
C GLY A 33 13.64 -2.98 -1.37
N ARG A 34 14.77 -2.62 -1.98
CA ARG A 34 15.13 -1.21 -2.25
C ARG A 34 14.07 -0.53 -3.13
N TRP A 35 13.75 -1.13 -4.28
CA TRP A 35 12.74 -0.59 -5.21
C TRP A 35 11.37 -0.44 -4.54
N THR A 36 10.98 -1.42 -3.73
CA THR A 36 9.70 -1.43 -3.00
C THR A 36 9.60 -0.22 -2.08
N ARG A 37 10.63 0.05 -1.28
CA ARG A 37 10.68 1.20 -0.35
C ARG A 37 10.71 2.54 -1.09
N GLU A 38 11.44 2.62 -2.20
CA GLU A 38 11.51 3.82 -3.02
C GLU A 38 10.11 4.21 -3.53
N ILE A 39 9.34 3.25 -4.06
CA ILE A 39 7.98 3.51 -4.53
C ILE A 39 7.00 3.76 -3.37
N ASP A 40 7.12 3.03 -2.26
CA ASP A 40 6.26 3.21 -1.07
C ASP A 40 6.36 4.62 -0.47
N SER A 41 7.53 5.25 -0.61
CA SER A 41 7.76 6.61 -0.12
C SER A 41 6.97 7.69 -0.86
N ARG A 42 6.47 7.41 -2.08
CA ARG A 42 5.78 8.38 -2.93
C ARG A 42 4.39 8.69 -2.41
N ASP A 43 4.07 9.97 -2.24
CA ASP A 43 2.76 10.39 -1.71
C ASP A 43 1.57 9.97 -2.58
N ALA A 44 1.77 9.90 -3.89
CA ALA A 44 0.74 9.38 -4.80
C ALA A 44 0.46 7.89 -4.57
N VAL A 45 1.47 7.08 -4.21
CA VAL A 45 1.31 5.65 -3.89
C VAL A 45 0.62 5.49 -2.54
N LYS A 46 1.04 6.29 -1.54
CA LYS A 46 0.40 6.33 -0.21
C LYS A 46 -1.09 6.65 -0.32
N ARG A 47 -1.47 7.66 -1.11
CA ARG A 47 -2.89 8.00 -1.34
C ARG A 47 -3.60 6.96 -2.19
N GLY A 48 -3.00 6.54 -3.30
CA GLY A 48 -3.62 5.61 -4.24
C GLY A 48 -3.99 4.27 -3.61
N ARG A 49 -3.13 3.73 -2.74
CA ARG A 49 -3.40 2.45 -2.05
C ARG A 49 -4.55 2.48 -1.05
N MET A 50 -5.02 3.67 -0.65
CA MET A 50 -6.13 3.83 0.29
C MET A 50 -7.49 3.74 -0.39
N VAL A 51 -7.55 4.15 -1.66
CA VAL A 51 -8.79 4.28 -2.44
C VAL A 51 -9.43 2.89 -2.63
N ASN A 52 -10.72 2.79 -2.32
CA ASN A 52 -11.54 1.58 -2.36
C ASN A 52 -11.07 0.44 -1.44
N ARG A 53 -10.15 0.72 -0.52
CA ARG A 53 -9.64 -0.27 0.42
C ARG A 53 -10.64 -0.52 1.55
N ILE A 54 -10.90 -1.78 1.86
CA ILE A 54 -11.88 -2.22 2.88
C ILE A 54 -11.25 -2.99 4.05
N SER A 55 -9.92 -3.10 4.08
CA SER A 55 -9.18 -3.86 5.09
C SER A 55 -7.84 -3.20 5.41
N GLY A 56 -7.19 -3.65 6.50
CA GLY A 56 -5.99 -3.03 7.06
C GLY A 56 -6.32 -1.93 8.07
N GLU A 57 -5.35 -1.09 8.39
CA GLU A 57 -5.54 0.02 9.34
C GLU A 57 -6.60 1.01 8.86
N LEU A 58 -7.46 1.50 9.78
CA LEU A 58 -8.60 2.36 9.41
C LEU A 58 -8.17 3.68 8.75
N HIS A 59 -7.05 4.26 9.18
CA HIS A 59 -6.49 5.47 8.57
C HIS A 59 -5.90 5.25 7.17
N GLU A 60 -5.74 4.00 6.74
CA GLU A 60 -5.33 3.63 5.39
C GLU A 60 -6.51 3.23 4.49
N GLN A 61 -7.76 3.34 4.97
CA GLN A 61 -8.95 2.97 4.22
C GLN A 61 -9.73 4.21 3.80
N LEU A 62 -9.85 4.44 2.49
CA LEU A 62 -10.76 5.40 1.89
C LEU A 62 -11.74 4.64 1.00
N ARG A 63 -12.91 4.26 1.52
CA ARG A 63 -13.85 3.33 0.84
C ARG A 63 -14.32 3.83 -0.52
N GLN A 64 -14.43 5.14 -0.69
CA GLN A 64 -14.75 5.78 -1.96
C GLN A 64 -14.02 7.13 -2.04
N ARG A 65 -13.63 7.53 -3.25
CA ARG A 65 -13.03 8.84 -3.51
C ARG A 65 -13.83 9.55 -4.58
N HIS A 66 -14.35 10.73 -4.25
CA HIS A 66 -15.10 11.62 -5.13
C HIS A 66 -14.48 13.03 -5.19
N ASP A 67 -13.68 13.42 -4.19
CA ASP A 67 -12.94 14.68 -4.15
C ASP A 67 -11.49 14.48 -3.64
N ALA A 68 -10.63 15.49 -3.78
CA ALA A 68 -9.28 15.47 -3.21
C ALA A 68 -9.29 15.63 -1.67
N GLY A 69 -10.24 16.39 -1.10
CA GLY A 69 -10.38 16.59 0.34
C GLY A 69 -10.89 15.36 1.11
N ASP A 70 -11.27 14.29 0.41
CA ASP A 70 -11.72 13.03 1.03
C ASP A 70 -10.62 12.37 1.88
N PHE A 71 -9.34 12.53 1.51
CA PHE A 71 -8.23 12.00 2.32
C PHE A 71 -8.15 12.66 3.71
N ASP A 72 -8.59 13.92 3.82
CA ASP A 72 -8.51 14.69 5.06
C ASP A 72 -9.71 14.41 5.98
N THR A 73 -10.85 13.99 5.44
CA THR A 73 -12.12 13.97 6.18
C THR A 73 -12.92 12.66 6.09
N LYS A 74 -12.58 11.74 5.17
CA LYS A 74 -13.39 10.55 4.85
C LYS A 74 -12.65 9.22 4.95
N THR A 75 -11.44 9.20 5.50
CA THR A 75 -10.79 7.93 5.86
C THR A 75 -11.56 7.24 6.98
N GLN A 76 -11.50 5.91 7.04
CA GLN A 76 -12.40 5.12 7.89
C GLN A 76 -12.17 5.32 9.41
N ASP A 77 -11.05 5.91 9.82
CA ASP A 77 -10.78 6.34 11.18
C ASP A 77 -11.50 7.65 11.58
N LYS A 78 -11.96 8.42 10.60
CA LYS A 78 -12.61 9.74 10.79
C LYS A 78 -14.13 9.69 10.75
N ILE A 79 -14.72 8.54 10.41
CA ILE A 79 -16.17 8.31 10.28
C ILE A 79 -16.61 7.11 11.13
#